data_AF-A0A0C2HST8-F1
#
_entry.id   AF-A0A0C2HST8-F1
#
_cell.length_a   1.000
_cell.length_b   1.000
_cell.length_c   1.000
_cell.angle_alpha   90.00
_cell.angle_beta   90.00
_cell.angle_gamma   90.00
#
_symmetry.space_group_name_H-M   'P 1'
#
loop_
_entity.id
_entity.type
_entity.pdbx_description
1 polymer ?
#
loop_
_entity_poly.entity_id
_entity_poly.type
_entity_poly.pdbx_seq_one_letter_code
_entity_poly.pdbx_strand_id
1 'polypeptide(L)'
;MPPSPVVTLSKDDFDAVIFDMDGVVTRTAHVHAAAWKKMFDAFLEGYAARTGSSFKPFDVAKEYTRYVDGKPRLDGVRDFLASRGIELPEGGPDDSPEQDTVYGLGERKNAFFNVQLEKKGAKRYDSTVELIHKLKKLGIKSAIISASRNARAVLKSAGVSELFDTRVDGLDAQELGIAGKPAPDVFLAAAEKLGVEPQRAVVVEDAQSGVEAGRAGGFGLVIGVDRADQADELARFAHVVVSDLAEVAVDGVTDETTTGELPSALDHFNHIEIRLKSKRPAVFLDYDGTLTPIVERPEDARITEEMRQTVRDLAKLCTVAIVSGRDLQDVRHLAGIEDIYYAGSHGFDIAGPAGKKMEYQSGTDYLPDLDRAEKELEKRLECLDGVQVERKKFAIAVHFRRVAEEKHLEVEENVDQVLAQVKRLRKTGGKKIFELRPDIDWDKGKALDYLLEKLDLNKRDVLPFYLGDDLTDEDAMRELKERGIGITVRDDEDRRTQAAYALEDTCEVRIFLQKLADLLEERAQESE
;
A
#
# COMPACT_ATOMS: atom_id res chain seq x y z
N MET A 1 -8.73 6.19 12.95
CA MET A 1 -7.46 6.16 12.19
C MET A 1 -6.89 4.76 12.32
N PRO A 2 -6.43 4.12 11.24
CA PRO A 2 -5.51 3.01 11.40
C PRO A 2 -4.24 3.51 12.11
N PRO A 3 -3.65 2.71 13.01
CA PRO A 3 -2.40 3.07 13.69
C PRO A 3 -1.27 3.27 12.65
N SER A 4 -0.32 4.16 12.95
CA SER A 4 0.91 4.26 12.15
C SER A 4 1.61 2.89 12.11
N PRO A 5 2.16 2.48 10.96
CA PRO A 5 2.80 1.18 10.87
C PRO A 5 4.00 1.12 11.81
N VAL A 6 4.04 0.06 12.62
CA VAL A 6 5.12 -0.22 13.58
C VAL A 6 6.28 -0.93 12.87
N VAL A 7 5.99 -1.67 11.80
CA VAL A 7 6.98 -2.36 10.96
C VAL A 7 6.53 -2.38 9.51
N THR A 8 7.49 -2.33 8.58
CA THR A 8 7.26 -2.39 7.14
C THR A 8 7.98 -3.61 6.57
N LEU A 9 7.28 -4.40 5.76
CA LEU A 9 7.83 -5.57 5.05
C LEU A 9 8.13 -5.21 3.61
N SER A 10 9.36 -5.44 3.13
CA SER A 10 9.73 -5.24 1.72
C SER A 10 10.10 -6.56 1.05
N LYS A 11 9.86 -6.64 -0.26
CA LYS A 11 10.32 -7.77 -1.09
C LYS A 11 11.86 -7.84 -1.17
N ASP A 12 12.52 -6.69 -1.01
CA ASP A 12 13.98 -6.61 -0.98
C ASP A 12 14.57 -7.28 0.27
N ASP A 13 13.80 -7.38 1.35
CA ASP A 13 14.24 -7.95 2.64
C ASP A 13 13.72 -9.37 2.88
N PHE A 14 12.50 -9.67 2.42
CA PHE A 14 11.81 -10.92 2.74
C PHE A 14 11.14 -11.57 1.53
N ASP A 15 11.24 -12.90 1.46
CA ASP A 15 10.64 -13.72 0.42
C ASP A 15 9.41 -14.51 0.88
N ALA A 16 9.23 -14.66 2.19
CA ALA A 16 8.08 -15.34 2.77
C ALA A 16 7.63 -14.77 4.11
N VAL A 17 6.34 -14.95 4.41
CA VAL A 17 5.77 -14.74 5.74
C VAL A 17 5.05 -16.02 6.19
N ILE A 18 5.41 -16.50 7.38
CA ILE A 18 4.89 -17.72 8.00
C ILE A 18 4.01 -17.31 9.17
N PHE A 19 2.72 -17.54 9.04
CA PHE A 19 1.72 -17.15 10.03
C PHE A 19 1.37 -18.32 10.93
N ASP A 20 1.25 -18.08 12.24
CA ASP A 20 0.41 -18.96 13.05
C ASP A 20 -1.06 -18.86 12.65
N MET A 21 -1.82 -19.92 12.92
CA MET A 21 -3.24 -19.96 12.62
C MET A 21 -4.09 -19.36 13.73
N ASP A 22 -3.87 -19.78 14.97
CA ASP A 22 -4.70 -19.42 16.10
C ASP A 22 -4.27 -18.03 16.60
N GLY A 23 -5.22 -17.10 16.81
CA GLY A 23 -4.92 -15.74 17.30
C GLY A 23 -4.25 -14.78 16.31
N VAL A 24 -3.64 -15.29 15.24
CA VAL A 24 -3.05 -14.49 14.14
C VAL A 24 -3.99 -14.43 12.93
N VAL A 25 -4.32 -15.57 12.31
CA VAL A 25 -5.20 -15.63 11.13
C VAL A 25 -6.66 -15.85 11.53
N THR A 26 -6.88 -16.68 12.54
CA THR A 26 -8.22 -17.09 12.98
C THR A 26 -8.46 -16.79 14.45
N ARG A 27 -9.70 -16.41 14.79
CA ARG A 27 -10.12 -16.07 16.15
C ARG A 27 -10.49 -17.34 16.92
N THR A 28 -9.62 -18.33 17.00
CA THR A 28 -9.90 -19.66 17.58
C THR A 28 -9.20 -19.92 18.91
N ALA A 29 -8.26 -19.06 19.32
CA ALA A 29 -7.58 -19.15 20.63
C ALA A 29 -8.58 -19.26 21.80
N HIS A 30 -9.64 -18.43 21.81
CA HIS A 30 -10.68 -18.49 22.83
C HIS A 30 -11.48 -19.81 22.81
N VAL A 31 -11.66 -20.42 21.64
CA VAL A 31 -12.33 -21.74 21.49
C VAL A 31 -11.42 -22.84 22.03
N HIS A 32 -10.12 -22.75 21.76
CA HIS A 32 -9.12 -23.66 22.34
C HIS A 32 -9.05 -23.53 23.85
N ALA A 33 -8.96 -22.33 24.40
CA ALA A 33 -8.95 -22.07 25.84
C ALA A 33 -10.20 -22.64 26.53
N ALA A 34 -11.39 -22.47 25.94
CA ALA A 34 -12.63 -23.05 26.46
C ALA A 34 -12.62 -24.60 26.43
N ALA A 35 -12.11 -25.21 25.36
CA ALA A 35 -12.00 -26.66 25.26
C ALA A 35 -11.01 -27.25 26.28
N TRP A 36 -9.87 -26.58 26.47
CA TRP A 36 -8.88 -26.92 27.49
C TRP A 36 -9.46 -26.82 28.89
N LYS A 37 -10.08 -25.69 29.24
CA LYS A 37 -10.73 -25.49 30.54
C LYS A 37 -11.75 -26.59 30.82
N LYS A 38 -12.65 -26.86 29.87
CA LYS A 38 -13.68 -27.87 30.04
C LYS A 38 -13.08 -29.27 30.28
N MET A 39 -12.03 -29.61 29.53
CA MET A 39 -11.36 -30.90 29.69
C MET A 39 -10.65 -31.01 31.04
N PHE A 40 -9.83 -30.02 31.40
CA PHE A 40 -9.08 -30.04 32.65
C PHE A 40 -9.98 -29.95 33.88
N ASP A 41 -11.01 -29.10 33.88
CA ASP A 41 -11.94 -29.00 35.00
C ASP A 41 -12.64 -30.35 35.23
N ALA A 42 -13.13 -30.98 34.16
CA ALA A 42 -13.77 -32.30 34.27
C ALA A 42 -12.82 -33.39 34.80
N PHE A 43 -11.55 -33.39 34.36
CA PHE A 43 -10.54 -34.31 34.88
C PHE A 43 -10.19 -34.01 36.34
N LEU A 44 -9.93 -32.75 36.69
CA LEU A 44 -9.51 -32.32 38.03
C LEU A 44 -10.61 -32.54 39.08
N GLU A 45 -11.89 -32.35 38.72
CA GLU A 45 -13.02 -32.70 39.59
C GLU A 45 -13.04 -34.20 39.89
N GLY A 46 -12.93 -35.05 38.86
CA GLY A 46 -12.88 -36.51 39.03
C GLY A 46 -11.65 -36.97 39.80
N TYR A 47 -10.49 -36.38 39.52
CA TYR A 47 -9.25 -36.68 40.21
C TYR A 47 -9.30 -36.30 41.70
N ALA A 48 -9.83 -35.11 42.01
CA ALA A 48 -10.04 -34.66 43.38
C ALA A 48 -10.97 -35.58 44.16
N ALA A 49 -12.08 -36.01 43.54
CA ALA A 49 -13.02 -36.95 44.16
C ALA A 49 -12.37 -38.32 44.47
N ARG A 50 -11.47 -38.82 43.61
CA ARG A 50 -10.81 -40.13 43.79
C ARG A 50 -9.64 -40.11 44.78
N THR A 51 -8.90 -39.01 44.83
CA THR A 51 -7.67 -38.89 45.63
C THR A 51 -7.87 -38.17 46.96
N GLY A 52 -9.02 -37.51 47.15
CA GLY A 52 -9.30 -36.68 48.32
C GLY A 52 -8.59 -35.33 48.31
N SER A 53 -7.98 -34.92 47.19
CA SER A 53 -7.37 -33.59 47.05
C SER A 53 -8.42 -32.48 46.84
N SER A 54 -8.06 -31.23 47.08
CA SER A 54 -8.94 -30.09 46.79
C SER A 54 -9.06 -29.84 45.27
N PHE A 55 -10.29 -29.72 44.77
CA PHE A 55 -10.52 -29.27 43.40
C PHE A 55 -10.11 -27.80 43.25
N LYS A 56 -9.22 -27.52 42.30
CA LYS A 56 -8.87 -26.16 41.86
C LYS A 56 -9.00 -26.09 40.34
N PRO A 57 -9.93 -25.29 39.80
CA PRO A 57 -10.18 -25.23 38.36
C PRO A 57 -8.96 -24.74 37.58
N PHE A 58 -8.95 -25.03 36.29
CA PHE A 58 -8.02 -24.44 35.32
C PHE A 58 -8.31 -22.96 35.16
N ASP A 59 -7.32 -22.13 35.47
CA ASP A 59 -7.39 -20.67 35.34
C ASP A 59 -6.91 -20.26 33.95
N VAL A 60 -7.86 -19.99 33.06
CA VAL A 60 -7.56 -19.60 31.68
C VAL A 60 -6.68 -18.35 31.62
N ALA A 61 -6.83 -17.40 32.54
CA ALA A 61 -6.06 -16.15 32.49
C ALA A 61 -4.58 -16.34 32.87
N LYS A 62 -4.26 -17.37 33.69
CA LYS A 62 -2.89 -17.55 34.24
C LYS A 62 -2.19 -18.80 33.75
N GLU A 63 -2.95 -19.85 33.45
CA GLU A 63 -2.43 -21.18 33.17
C GLU A 63 -2.50 -21.53 31.68
N TYR A 64 -3.34 -20.85 30.89
CA TYR A 64 -3.45 -21.09 29.46
C TYR A 64 -2.16 -20.73 28.70
N THR A 65 -1.82 -19.44 28.68
CA THR A 65 -0.63 -18.90 28.00
C THR A 65 0.65 -19.61 28.45
N ARG A 66 0.73 -19.93 29.74
CA ARG A 66 1.94 -20.51 30.34
C ARG A 66 2.18 -21.98 29.99
N TYR A 67 1.13 -22.81 29.97
CA TYR A 67 1.31 -24.26 29.92
C TYR A 67 0.83 -24.92 28.63
N VAL A 68 -0.14 -24.33 27.92
CA VAL A 68 -0.78 -25.01 26.78
C VAL A 68 -0.80 -24.21 25.49
N ASP A 69 -0.66 -22.89 25.55
CA ASP A 69 -0.83 -22.05 24.38
C ASP A 69 0.31 -22.21 23.36
N GLY A 70 -0.06 -22.32 22.08
CA GLY A 70 0.84 -22.63 20.97
C GLY A 70 1.52 -24.01 21.01
N LYS A 71 1.38 -24.81 22.08
CA LYS A 71 2.09 -26.10 22.22
C LYS A 71 1.36 -27.28 21.59
N PRO A 72 2.09 -28.36 21.21
CA PRO A 72 1.48 -29.63 20.87
C PRO A 72 0.55 -30.11 21.98
N ARG A 73 -0.55 -30.74 21.59
CA ARG A 73 -1.63 -31.08 22.51
C ARG A 73 -1.19 -31.97 23.66
N LEU A 74 -0.40 -33.00 23.39
CA LEU A 74 0.05 -33.93 24.43
C LEU A 74 1.01 -33.22 25.40
N ASP A 75 1.90 -32.38 24.88
CA ASP A 75 2.83 -31.59 25.68
C ASP A 75 2.06 -30.63 26.60
N GLY A 76 1.01 -29.96 26.10
CA GLY A 76 0.15 -29.12 26.91
C GLY A 76 -0.56 -29.86 28.06
N VAL A 77 -0.99 -31.11 27.83
CA VAL A 77 -1.52 -31.96 28.90
C VAL A 77 -0.44 -32.26 29.95
N ARG A 78 0.76 -32.68 29.50
CA ARG A 78 1.87 -33.03 30.40
C ARG A 78 2.31 -31.83 31.24
N ASP A 79 2.59 -30.70 30.60
CA ASP A 79 3.14 -29.51 31.24
C ASP A 79 2.18 -28.94 32.29
N PHE A 80 0.88 -28.84 31.96
CA PHE A 80 -0.10 -28.34 32.92
C PHE A 80 -0.26 -29.29 34.11
N LEU A 81 -0.43 -30.59 33.87
CA LEU A 81 -0.63 -31.55 34.95
C LEU A 81 0.60 -31.68 35.84
N ALA A 82 1.81 -31.67 35.27
CA ALA A 82 3.06 -31.61 36.01
C ALA A 82 3.13 -30.37 36.91
N SER A 83 2.65 -29.20 36.43
CA SER A 83 2.56 -27.98 37.25
C SER A 83 1.64 -28.12 38.47
N ARG A 84 0.69 -29.08 38.43
CA ARG A 84 -0.20 -29.45 39.53
C ARG A 84 0.29 -30.68 40.30
N GLY A 85 1.49 -31.20 40.01
CA GLY A 85 2.06 -32.38 40.64
C GLY A 85 1.36 -33.68 40.26
N ILE A 86 0.69 -33.71 39.11
CA ILE A 86 -0.06 -34.86 38.61
C ILE A 86 0.72 -35.46 37.44
N GLU A 87 1.09 -36.73 37.57
CA GLU A 87 1.65 -37.54 36.48
C GLU A 87 0.61 -38.58 36.05
N LEU A 88 0.38 -38.67 34.74
CA LEU A 88 -0.50 -39.66 34.14
C LEU A 88 0.30 -40.62 33.26
N PRO A 89 -0.16 -41.87 33.09
CA PRO A 89 0.37 -42.73 32.04
C PRO A 89 0.24 -42.05 30.68
N GLU A 90 1.25 -42.24 29.84
CA GLU A 90 1.28 -41.66 28.50
C GLU A 90 0.03 -42.08 27.71
N GLY A 91 -0.27 -43.39 27.70
CA GLY A 91 -1.34 -43.95 26.89
C GLY A 91 -0.89 -44.21 25.45
N GLY A 92 -1.85 -44.30 24.52
CA GLY A 92 -1.54 -44.49 23.11
C GLY A 92 -2.63 -43.96 22.16
N PRO A 93 -2.39 -43.99 20.83
CA PRO A 93 -3.31 -43.46 19.82
C PRO A 93 -4.72 -44.07 19.82
N ASP A 94 -4.86 -45.29 20.36
CA ASP A 94 -6.13 -46.01 20.45
C ASP A 94 -6.90 -45.73 21.75
N ASP A 95 -6.36 -44.90 22.65
CA ASP A 95 -7.04 -44.55 23.90
C ASP A 95 -8.31 -43.74 23.63
N SER A 96 -9.39 -44.12 24.32
CA SER A 96 -10.65 -43.40 24.25
C SER A 96 -10.58 -42.08 25.05
N PRO A 97 -11.40 -41.08 24.70
CA PRO A 97 -11.52 -39.84 25.45
C PRO A 97 -11.83 -40.01 26.94
N GLU A 98 -12.40 -41.14 27.36
CA GLU A 98 -12.78 -41.44 28.75
C GLU A 98 -11.60 -41.92 29.60
N GLN A 99 -10.49 -42.33 28.99
CA GLN A 99 -9.30 -42.78 29.72
C GLN A 99 -8.52 -41.60 30.30
N ASP A 100 -8.04 -41.75 31.53
CA ASP A 100 -7.21 -40.75 32.22
C ASP A 100 -5.72 -41.01 31.90
N THR A 101 -5.38 -40.91 30.63
CA THR A 101 -4.01 -40.92 30.07
C THR A 101 -3.73 -39.59 29.37
N VAL A 102 -2.45 -39.29 29.06
CA VAL A 102 -2.10 -38.08 28.29
C VAL A 102 -2.82 -38.07 26.94
N TYR A 103 -2.83 -39.21 26.24
CA TYR A 103 -3.56 -39.38 24.98
C TYR A 103 -5.08 -39.24 25.15
N GLY A 104 -5.68 -39.91 26.13
CA GLY A 104 -7.13 -39.87 26.37
C GLY A 104 -7.63 -38.46 26.67
N LEU A 105 -6.93 -37.70 27.52
CA LEU A 105 -7.24 -36.30 27.79
C LEU A 105 -7.06 -35.40 26.55
N GLY A 106 -6.03 -35.68 25.74
CA GLY A 106 -5.84 -35.02 24.46
C GLY A 106 -7.03 -35.21 23.51
N GLU A 107 -7.54 -36.44 23.37
CA GLU A 107 -8.71 -36.72 22.53
C GLU A 107 -10.01 -36.17 23.13
N ARG A 108 -10.15 -36.16 24.47
CA ARG A 108 -11.27 -35.47 25.15
C ARG A 108 -11.32 -33.98 24.83
N LYS A 109 -10.17 -33.29 24.86
CA LYS A 109 -10.08 -31.89 24.45
C LYS A 109 -10.42 -31.70 22.97
N ASN A 110 -9.97 -32.63 22.12
CA ASN A 110 -10.25 -32.60 20.69
C ASN A 110 -11.76 -32.68 20.40
N ALA A 111 -12.45 -33.62 21.04
CA ALA A 111 -13.89 -33.80 20.91
C ALA A 111 -14.64 -32.52 21.33
N PHE A 112 -14.26 -31.90 22.44
CA PHE A 112 -14.87 -30.64 22.85
C PHE A 112 -14.60 -29.49 21.88
N PHE A 113 -13.41 -29.41 21.31
CA PHE A 113 -13.08 -28.40 20.32
C PHE A 113 -13.91 -28.57 19.05
N ASN A 114 -13.99 -29.78 18.49
CA ASN A 114 -14.74 -30.06 17.26
C ASN A 114 -16.22 -29.71 17.40
N VAL A 115 -16.83 -30.07 18.54
CA VAL A 115 -18.23 -29.69 18.83
C VAL A 115 -18.42 -28.17 18.89
N GLN A 116 -17.45 -27.41 19.42
CA GLN A 116 -17.54 -25.95 19.44
C GLN A 116 -17.34 -25.35 18.04
N LEU A 117 -16.38 -25.88 17.27
CA LEU A 117 -16.11 -25.43 15.91
C LEU A 117 -17.32 -25.67 15.00
N GLU A 118 -17.96 -26.83 15.06
CA GLU A 118 -19.18 -27.13 14.29
C GLU A 118 -20.34 -26.20 14.66
N LYS A 119 -20.49 -25.86 15.94
CA LYS A 119 -21.60 -25.01 16.42
C LYS A 119 -21.40 -23.53 16.12
N LYS A 120 -20.17 -23.02 16.23
CA LYS A 120 -19.88 -21.58 16.21
C LYS A 120 -19.15 -21.12 14.95
N GLY A 121 -18.52 -22.04 14.23
CA GLY A 121 -17.56 -21.73 13.16
C GLY A 121 -16.30 -21.05 13.69
N ALA A 122 -15.31 -20.93 12.81
CA ALA A 122 -14.14 -20.08 13.02
C ALA A 122 -14.34 -18.74 12.31
N LYS A 123 -13.93 -17.64 12.96
CA LYS A 123 -13.83 -16.31 12.35
C LYS A 123 -12.38 -16.02 12.00
N ARG A 124 -12.16 -15.16 11.01
CA ARG A 124 -10.82 -14.65 10.62
C ARG A 124 -10.55 -13.26 11.21
N TYR A 125 -9.30 -12.84 11.15
CA TYR A 125 -8.92 -11.43 11.30
C TYR A 125 -8.83 -10.81 9.90
N ASP A 126 -9.63 -9.77 9.64
CA ASP A 126 -9.69 -9.15 8.31
C ASP A 126 -8.37 -8.43 7.98
N SER A 127 -7.76 -7.76 8.95
CA SER A 127 -6.44 -7.14 8.82
C SER A 127 -5.34 -8.13 8.41
N THR A 128 -5.36 -9.34 8.98
CA THR A 128 -4.43 -10.41 8.59
C THR A 128 -4.66 -10.84 7.13
N VAL A 129 -5.90 -10.96 6.70
CA VAL A 129 -6.19 -11.34 5.30
C VAL A 129 -5.80 -10.22 4.33
N GLU A 130 -6.06 -8.97 4.67
CA GLU A 130 -5.60 -7.81 3.89
C GLU A 130 -4.07 -7.82 3.73
N LEU A 131 -3.34 -8.04 4.82
CA LEU A 131 -1.89 -8.17 4.79
C LEU A 131 -1.43 -9.30 3.87
N ILE A 132 -2.04 -10.49 3.96
CA ILE A 132 -1.70 -11.63 3.09
C ILE A 132 -1.95 -11.31 1.61
N HIS A 133 -3.05 -10.61 1.29
CA HIS A 133 -3.30 -10.16 -0.07
C HIS A 133 -2.24 -9.18 -0.57
N LYS A 134 -1.81 -8.22 0.28
CA LYS A 134 -0.72 -7.30 -0.04
C LYS A 134 0.59 -8.07 -0.31
N LEU A 135 0.96 -9.01 0.55
CA LEU A 135 2.15 -9.87 0.36
C LEU A 135 2.11 -10.65 -0.95
N LYS A 136 0.95 -11.24 -1.29
CA LYS A 136 0.77 -11.97 -2.56
C LYS A 136 0.96 -11.09 -3.79
N LYS A 137 0.53 -9.83 -3.75
CA LYS A 137 0.73 -8.89 -4.87
C LYS A 137 2.21 -8.66 -5.19
N LEU A 138 3.10 -8.79 -4.20
CA LEU A 138 4.56 -8.66 -4.39
C LEU A 138 5.28 -9.99 -4.65
N GLY A 139 4.55 -11.10 -4.76
CA GLY A 139 5.16 -12.41 -4.85
C GLY A 139 5.93 -12.80 -3.59
N ILE A 140 5.57 -12.25 -2.42
CA ILE A 140 6.02 -12.77 -1.13
C ILE A 140 5.16 -13.99 -0.80
N LYS A 141 5.80 -15.14 -0.57
CA LYS A 141 5.13 -16.40 -0.29
C LYS A 141 4.54 -16.40 1.12
N SER A 142 3.55 -17.25 1.34
CA SER A 142 2.82 -17.34 2.60
C SER A 142 2.66 -18.79 3.05
N ALA A 143 2.93 -19.04 4.33
CA ALA A 143 2.66 -20.33 4.97
C ALA A 143 1.77 -20.16 6.20
N ILE A 144 1.05 -21.22 6.55
CA ILE A 144 0.24 -21.29 7.77
C ILE A 144 0.70 -22.44 8.66
N ILE A 145 0.90 -22.15 9.95
CA ILE A 145 1.35 -23.07 10.99
C ILE A 145 0.24 -23.30 12.00
N SER A 146 0.13 -24.52 12.52
CA SER A 146 -0.65 -24.78 13.75
C SER A 146 -0.11 -25.98 14.50
N ALA A 147 -0.05 -25.91 15.83
CA ALA A 147 0.23 -27.09 16.67
C ALA A 147 -0.96 -28.08 16.74
N SER A 148 -2.12 -27.69 16.21
CA SER A 148 -3.34 -28.49 16.21
C SER A 148 -3.43 -29.41 14.99
N ARG A 149 -4.06 -30.57 15.18
CA ARG A 149 -4.44 -31.50 14.10
C ARG A 149 -5.68 -31.04 13.30
N ASN A 150 -6.27 -29.91 13.68
CA ASN A 150 -7.56 -29.43 13.15
C ASN A 150 -7.43 -28.28 12.15
N ALA A 151 -6.20 -27.92 11.73
CA ALA A 151 -5.95 -26.72 10.94
C ALA A 151 -6.81 -26.66 9.66
N ARG A 152 -6.90 -27.76 8.91
CA ARG A 152 -7.73 -27.83 7.68
C ARG A 152 -9.21 -27.52 7.95
N ALA A 153 -9.77 -28.01 9.04
CA ALA A 153 -11.18 -27.79 9.39
C ALA A 153 -11.42 -26.32 9.80
N VAL A 154 -10.49 -25.74 10.57
CA VAL A 154 -10.54 -24.34 10.99
C VAL A 154 -10.44 -23.39 9.79
N LEU A 155 -9.46 -23.59 8.91
CA LEU A 155 -9.28 -22.77 7.71
C LEU A 155 -10.50 -22.83 6.77
N LYS A 156 -11.07 -24.03 6.59
CA LYS A 156 -12.31 -24.21 5.82
C LYS A 156 -13.47 -23.46 6.45
N SER A 157 -13.64 -23.55 7.77
CA SER A 157 -14.71 -22.85 8.46
C SER A 157 -14.54 -21.33 8.43
N ALA A 158 -13.31 -20.83 8.41
CA ALA A 158 -13.00 -19.40 8.36
C ALA A 158 -12.96 -18.82 6.93
N GLY A 159 -13.06 -19.67 5.89
CA GLY A 159 -13.07 -19.24 4.49
C GLY A 159 -11.71 -18.77 3.97
N VAL A 160 -10.60 -19.28 4.52
CA VAL A 160 -9.23 -18.80 4.23
C VAL A 160 -8.28 -19.89 3.73
N SER A 161 -8.82 -21.04 3.30
CA SER A 161 -8.01 -22.19 2.85
C SER A 161 -7.05 -21.87 1.71
N GLU A 162 -7.45 -21.00 0.79
CA GLU A 162 -6.69 -20.67 -0.43
C GLU A 162 -5.69 -19.52 -0.24
N LEU A 163 -5.58 -19.00 0.99
CA LEU A 163 -4.68 -17.87 1.27
C LEU A 163 -3.21 -18.26 1.34
N PHE A 164 -2.86 -19.53 1.49
CA PHE A 164 -1.49 -19.94 1.79
C PHE A 164 -0.92 -20.85 0.72
N ASP A 165 0.35 -20.64 0.38
CA ASP A 165 1.10 -21.48 -0.57
C ASP A 165 1.42 -22.85 0.03
N THR A 166 1.56 -22.92 1.35
CA THR A 166 1.77 -24.19 2.08
C THR A 166 1.19 -24.15 3.50
N ARG A 167 1.03 -25.35 4.08
CA ARG A 167 0.60 -25.57 5.46
C ARG A 167 1.53 -26.57 6.14
N VAL A 168 1.81 -26.33 7.42
CA VAL A 168 2.39 -27.31 8.34
C VAL A 168 1.56 -27.32 9.61
N ASP A 169 0.84 -28.41 9.85
CA ASP A 169 0.00 -28.58 11.04
C ASP A 169 0.45 -29.75 11.94
N GLY A 170 -0.29 -30.01 13.01
CA GLY A 170 0.05 -31.07 13.96
C GLY A 170 0.04 -32.49 13.36
N LEU A 171 -0.62 -32.71 12.22
CA LEU A 171 -0.53 -33.98 11.49
C LEU A 171 0.77 -34.05 10.69
N ASP A 172 1.15 -32.97 10.01
CA ASP A 172 2.43 -32.86 9.30
C ASP A 172 3.61 -33.07 10.27
N ALA A 173 3.57 -32.44 11.45
CA ALA A 173 4.64 -32.57 12.44
C ALA A 173 4.82 -34.00 12.92
N GLN A 174 3.71 -34.73 13.13
CA GLN A 174 3.72 -36.14 13.50
C GLN A 174 4.26 -37.02 12.37
N GLU A 175 3.84 -36.77 11.12
CA GLU A 175 4.29 -37.53 9.95
C GLU A 175 5.79 -37.35 9.68
N LEU A 176 6.29 -36.12 9.83
CA LEU A 176 7.69 -35.77 9.65
C LEU A 176 8.58 -36.13 10.85
N GLY A 177 7.99 -36.46 12.00
CA GLY A 177 8.73 -36.76 13.23
C GLY A 177 9.51 -35.57 13.78
N ILE A 178 9.00 -34.34 13.55
CA ILE A 178 9.66 -33.09 13.96
C ILE A 178 9.06 -32.55 15.27
N ALA A 179 9.86 -31.81 16.03
CA ALA A 179 9.41 -31.24 17.29
C ALA A 179 8.43 -30.07 17.06
N GLY A 180 7.42 -29.95 17.93
CA GLY A 180 6.54 -28.78 17.94
C GLY A 180 7.13 -27.61 18.72
N LYS A 181 6.42 -26.48 18.71
CA LYS A 181 6.79 -25.27 19.46
C LYS A 181 6.99 -25.60 20.96
N PRO A 182 8.04 -25.09 21.62
CA PRO A 182 8.88 -23.96 21.20
C PRO A 182 10.10 -24.34 20.35
N ALA A 183 10.25 -25.60 19.93
CA ALA A 183 11.27 -25.95 18.95
C ALA A 183 10.95 -25.31 17.58
N PRO A 184 11.95 -24.88 16.80
CA PRO A 184 11.74 -24.16 15.55
C PRO A 184 11.29 -25.05 14.39
N ASP A 185 11.29 -26.37 14.55
CA ASP A 185 11.24 -27.34 13.46
C ASP A 185 10.01 -27.17 12.56
N VAL A 186 8.83 -26.88 13.13
CA VAL A 186 7.61 -26.65 12.33
C VAL A 186 7.69 -25.40 11.45
N PHE A 187 8.37 -24.34 11.91
CA PHE A 187 8.60 -23.14 11.10
C PHE A 187 9.67 -23.39 10.04
N LEU A 188 10.75 -24.10 10.39
CA LEU A 188 11.81 -24.48 9.46
C LEU A 188 11.27 -25.38 8.34
N ALA A 189 10.43 -26.36 8.67
CA ALA A 189 9.76 -27.21 7.69
C ALA A 189 8.86 -26.40 6.74
N ALA A 190 8.19 -25.35 7.21
CA ALA A 190 7.42 -24.47 6.34
C ALA A 190 8.31 -23.62 5.42
N ALA A 191 9.41 -23.08 5.94
CA ALA A 191 10.39 -22.35 5.13
C ALA A 191 11.00 -23.24 4.02
N GLU A 192 11.33 -24.49 4.36
CA GLU A 192 11.79 -25.51 3.41
C GLU A 192 10.73 -25.81 2.34
N LYS A 193 9.47 -26.07 2.73
CA LYS A 193 8.36 -26.29 1.79
C LYS A 193 8.13 -25.08 0.86
N LEU A 194 8.42 -23.86 1.32
CA LEU A 194 8.35 -22.65 0.50
C LEU A 194 9.60 -22.45 -0.38
N GLY A 195 10.70 -23.15 -0.11
CA GLY A 195 11.99 -22.94 -0.75
C GLY A 195 12.60 -21.57 -0.42
N VAL A 196 12.54 -21.15 0.84
CA VAL A 196 13.04 -19.86 1.33
C VAL A 196 13.95 -20.07 2.54
N GLU A 197 15.08 -19.34 2.58
CA GLU A 197 15.99 -19.33 3.72
C GLU A 197 15.35 -18.67 4.95
N PRO A 198 15.54 -19.18 6.19
CA PRO A 198 14.93 -18.60 7.39
C PRO A 198 15.21 -17.09 7.56
N GLN A 199 16.41 -16.62 7.24
CA GLN A 199 16.79 -15.20 7.35
C GLN A 199 16.03 -14.29 6.37
N ARG A 200 15.44 -14.88 5.32
CA ARG A 200 14.59 -14.21 4.31
C ARG A 200 13.10 -14.40 4.59
N ALA A 201 12.74 -14.97 5.74
CA ALA A 201 11.36 -15.23 6.12
C ALA A 201 10.98 -14.50 7.42
N VAL A 202 9.72 -14.09 7.49
CA VAL A 202 9.10 -13.48 8.66
C VAL A 202 8.22 -14.52 9.36
N VAL A 203 8.26 -14.59 10.69
CA VAL A 203 7.32 -15.36 11.51
C VAL A 203 6.34 -14.42 12.20
N VAL A 204 5.04 -14.74 12.16
CA VAL A 204 3.98 -13.98 12.84
C VAL A 204 3.23 -14.88 13.82
N GLU A 205 3.20 -14.51 15.10
CA GLU A 205 2.81 -15.41 16.19
C GLU A 205 2.19 -14.62 17.36
N ASP A 206 1.17 -15.15 18.07
CA ASP A 206 0.51 -14.50 19.22
C ASP A 206 0.88 -15.07 20.61
N ALA A 207 1.46 -16.27 20.71
CA ALA A 207 1.90 -16.99 21.89
C ALA A 207 3.43 -16.97 22.10
N GLN A 208 3.83 -17.03 23.38
CA GLN A 208 5.26 -17.04 23.75
C GLN A 208 6.04 -18.20 23.11
N SER A 209 5.45 -19.40 23.10
CA SER A 209 6.11 -20.61 22.59
C SER A 209 6.44 -20.50 21.10
N GLY A 210 5.63 -19.77 20.32
CA GLY A 210 5.88 -19.60 18.90
C GLY A 210 6.82 -18.46 18.55
N VAL A 211 6.79 -17.33 19.25
CA VAL A 211 7.82 -16.29 19.07
C VAL A 211 9.21 -16.79 19.51
N GLU A 212 9.29 -17.63 20.55
CA GLU A 212 10.52 -18.31 20.97
C GLU A 212 11.02 -19.26 19.87
N ALA A 213 10.14 -20.06 19.28
CA ALA A 213 10.47 -20.94 18.15
C ALA A 213 10.96 -20.16 16.92
N GLY A 214 10.29 -19.06 16.55
CA GLY A 214 10.72 -18.18 15.46
C GLY A 214 12.11 -17.59 15.71
N ARG A 215 12.39 -17.16 16.95
CA ARG A 215 13.71 -16.64 17.33
C ARG A 215 14.79 -17.72 17.28
N ALA A 216 14.51 -18.91 17.82
CA ALA A 216 15.42 -20.04 17.82
C ALA A 216 15.73 -20.56 16.39
N GLY A 217 14.78 -20.44 15.46
CA GLY A 217 14.94 -20.81 14.06
C GLY A 217 15.78 -19.84 13.23
N GLY A 218 16.20 -18.70 13.80
CA GLY A 218 17.02 -17.71 13.09
C GLY A 218 16.27 -16.98 11.97
N PHE A 219 14.95 -16.81 12.11
CA PHE A 219 14.13 -16.09 11.14
C PHE A 219 14.48 -14.59 11.10
N GLY A 220 14.45 -14.01 9.90
CA GLY A 220 14.90 -12.63 9.66
C GLY A 220 14.07 -11.59 10.42
N LEU A 221 12.79 -11.88 10.65
CA LEU A 221 11.91 -11.08 11.50
C LEU A 221 10.90 -11.99 12.22
N VAL A 222 10.55 -11.62 13.45
CA VAL A 222 9.57 -12.32 14.30
C VAL A 222 8.66 -11.25 14.86
N ILE A 223 7.41 -11.29 14.46
CA ILE A 223 6.35 -10.36 14.85
C ILE A 223 5.47 -11.05 15.87
N GLY A 224 5.45 -10.53 17.10
CA GLY A 224 4.50 -10.92 18.13
C GLY A 224 3.18 -10.15 17.97
N VAL A 225 2.04 -10.82 18.06
CA VAL A 225 0.72 -10.17 18.03
C VAL A 225 0.09 -10.23 19.42
N ASP A 226 -0.04 -9.10 20.08
CA ASP A 226 -0.59 -9.05 21.43
C ASP A 226 -2.12 -9.21 21.41
N ARG A 227 -2.60 -10.41 21.74
CA ARG A 227 -4.03 -10.73 21.85
C ARG A 227 -4.56 -10.82 23.28
N ALA A 228 -3.68 -10.79 24.29
CA ALA A 228 -4.05 -11.10 25.67
C ALA A 228 -3.30 -10.25 26.72
N ASP A 229 -2.85 -9.05 26.34
CA ASP A 229 -2.11 -8.11 27.20
C ASP A 229 -0.76 -8.72 27.65
N GLN A 230 -0.08 -9.36 26.68
CA GLN A 230 1.14 -10.14 26.86
C GLN A 230 2.32 -9.59 26.04
N ALA A 231 2.27 -8.30 25.66
CA ALA A 231 3.33 -7.66 24.88
C ALA A 231 4.73 -7.81 25.48
N ASP A 232 4.87 -7.62 26.80
CA ASP A 232 6.16 -7.76 27.49
C ASP A 232 6.71 -9.19 27.43
N GLU A 233 5.84 -10.20 27.47
CA GLU A 233 6.23 -11.61 27.37
C GLU A 233 6.67 -11.96 25.95
N LEU A 234 5.94 -11.49 24.94
CA LEU A 234 6.27 -11.68 23.53
C LEU A 234 7.58 -10.98 23.16
N ALA A 235 7.78 -9.74 23.63
CA ALA A 235 8.96 -8.93 23.35
C ALA A 235 10.28 -9.53 23.86
N ARG A 236 10.23 -10.55 24.73
CA ARG A 236 11.43 -11.29 25.17
C ARG A 236 12.09 -12.06 24.02
N PHE A 237 11.32 -12.45 23.00
CA PHE A 237 11.79 -13.27 21.88
C PHE A 237 11.45 -12.67 20.52
N ALA A 238 10.32 -11.97 20.40
CA ALA A 238 9.94 -11.27 19.19
C ALA A 238 10.86 -10.07 18.91
N HIS A 239 11.06 -9.77 17.63
CA HIS A 239 11.78 -8.57 17.21
C HIS A 239 10.92 -7.31 17.34
N VAL A 240 9.62 -7.47 17.10
CA VAL A 240 8.61 -6.41 17.19
C VAL A 240 7.31 -7.01 17.71
N VAL A 241 6.55 -6.24 18.47
CA VAL A 241 5.22 -6.61 18.94
C VAL A 241 4.21 -5.58 18.44
N VAL A 242 3.09 -6.06 17.90
CA VAL A 242 1.98 -5.24 17.40
C VAL A 242 0.68 -5.64 18.07
N SER A 243 -0.27 -4.72 18.19
CA SER A 243 -1.59 -5.05 18.75
C SER A 243 -2.52 -5.68 17.70
N ASP A 244 -2.31 -5.33 16.44
CA ASP A 244 -3.01 -5.88 15.29
C ASP A 244 -2.14 -5.82 14.03
N LEU A 245 -2.34 -6.73 13.09
CA LEU A 245 -1.57 -6.75 11.84
C LEU A 245 -1.89 -5.59 10.90
N ALA A 246 -2.90 -4.77 11.20
CA ALA A 246 -3.07 -3.45 10.57
C ALA A 246 -1.87 -2.50 10.82
N GLU A 247 -1.05 -2.76 11.85
CA GLU A 247 0.20 -2.03 12.15
C GLU A 247 1.40 -2.50 11.30
N VAL A 248 1.21 -3.48 10.42
CA VAL A 248 2.25 -3.99 9.53
C VAL A 248 2.03 -3.44 8.12
N ALA A 249 2.93 -2.58 7.67
CA ALA A 249 2.95 -2.09 6.30
C ALA A 249 3.68 -3.06 5.37
N VAL A 250 3.38 -2.99 4.06
CA VAL A 250 4.12 -3.71 3.02
C VAL A 250 4.63 -2.69 2.00
N ASP A 251 5.95 -2.53 1.94
CA ASP A 251 6.63 -1.66 0.99
C ASP A 251 6.55 -2.24 -0.43
N GLY A 252 6.37 -1.38 -1.42
CA GLY A 252 6.16 -1.77 -2.81
C GLY A 252 4.72 -2.20 -3.15
N VAL A 253 3.85 -2.48 -2.17
CA VAL A 253 2.39 -2.49 -2.43
C VAL A 253 1.90 -1.07 -2.31
N THR A 254 1.91 -0.36 -3.43
CA THR A 254 0.97 0.74 -3.55
C THR A 254 -0.43 0.13 -3.47
N ASP A 255 -1.33 0.65 -2.63
CA ASP A 255 -2.76 0.36 -2.74
C ASP A 255 -3.20 0.71 -4.19
N GLU A 256 -3.03 -0.22 -5.12
CA GLU A 256 -3.44 -0.09 -6.52
C GLU A 256 -4.95 -0.27 -6.52
N THR A 257 -5.63 0.86 -6.45
CA THR A 257 -7.06 1.02 -6.66
C THR A 257 -7.28 1.55 -8.08
N THR A 258 -8.41 1.20 -8.69
CA THR A 258 -8.79 1.77 -9.99
C THR A 258 -9.57 3.07 -9.81
N THR A 259 -9.58 3.94 -10.81
CA THR A 259 -10.29 5.23 -10.77
C THR A 259 -11.77 5.07 -10.40
N GLY A 260 -12.41 3.97 -10.83
CA GLY A 260 -13.79 3.62 -10.52
C GLY A 260 -14.04 3.11 -9.09
N GLU A 261 -13.01 2.56 -8.42
CA GLU A 261 -13.10 2.08 -7.04
C GLU A 261 -12.86 3.19 -6.00
N LEU A 262 -12.33 4.34 -6.42
CA LEU A 262 -12.02 5.44 -5.51
C LEU A 262 -13.28 6.10 -4.91
N PRO A 263 -13.23 6.49 -3.62
CA PRO A 263 -14.30 7.28 -3.02
C PRO A 263 -14.34 8.70 -3.60
N SER A 264 -15.56 9.27 -3.73
CA SER A 264 -15.74 10.67 -4.13
C SER A 264 -15.11 11.62 -3.10
N ALA A 265 -14.32 12.59 -3.58
CA ALA A 265 -13.71 13.61 -2.74
C ALA A 265 -14.75 14.58 -2.15
N LEU A 266 -15.87 14.78 -2.84
CA LEU A 266 -16.98 15.63 -2.37
C LEU A 266 -17.76 14.97 -1.24
N ASP A 267 -18.04 13.66 -1.35
CA ASP A 267 -18.73 12.90 -0.31
C ASP A 267 -17.87 12.73 0.94
N HIS A 268 -16.55 12.62 0.74
CA HIS A 268 -15.57 12.45 1.81
C HIS A 268 -14.86 13.75 2.20
N PHE A 269 -15.45 14.91 1.88
CA PHE A 269 -14.84 16.21 2.15
C PHE A 269 -14.53 16.42 3.63
N ASN A 270 -15.36 15.89 4.55
CA ASN A 270 -15.11 15.96 5.99
C ASN A 270 -13.78 15.26 6.39
N HIS A 271 -13.38 14.18 5.70
CA HIS A 271 -12.09 13.52 5.96
C HIS A 271 -10.93 14.41 5.51
N ILE A 272 -11.09 15.11 4.39
CA ILE A 272 -10.12 16.06 3.84
C ILE A 272 -9.97 17.26 4.78
N GLU A 273 -11.09 17.80 5.27
CA GLU A 273 -11.13 18.90 6.25
C GLU A 273 -10.37 18.55 7.55
N ILE A 274 -10.57 17.33 8.07
CA ILE A 274 -9.86 16.84 9.26
C ILE A 274 -8.34 16.80 9.01
N ARG A 275 -7.90 16.32 7.83
CA ARG A 275 -6.47 16.31 7.47
C ARG A 275 -5.90 17.71 7.29
N LEU A 276 -6.73 18.66 6.86
CA LEU A 276 -6.41 20.08 6.78
C LEU A 276 -6.37 20.79 8.12
N LYS A 277 -6.81 20.14 9.22
CA LYS A 277 -6.84 20.79 10.53
C LYS A 277 -5.43 21.21 10.94
N SER A 278 -5.27 22.50 11.25
CA SER A 278 -3.98 23.12 11.63
C SER A 278 -2.89 23.09 10.53
N LYS A 279 -3.28 22.88 9.26
CA LYS A 279 -2.38 22.96 8.11
C LYS A 279 -2.88 23.98 7.08
N ARG A 280 -1.95 24.56 6.33
CA ARG A 280 -2.22 25.43 5.18
C ARG A 280 -2.22 24.58 3.91
N PRO A 281 -3.23 24.67 3.04
CA PRO A 281 -3.20 23.94 1.78
C PRO A 281 -2.22 24.56 0.77
N ALA A 282 -1.76 23.74 -0.16
CA ALA A 282 -1.18 24.17 -1.42
C ALA A 282 -1.79 23.32 -2.54
N VAL A 283 -2.34 23.94 -3.58
CA VAL A 283 -3.17 23.25 -4.57
C VAL A 283 -2.50 23.27 -5.93
N PHE A 284 -2.29 22.09 -6.49
CA PHE A 284 -1.69 21.86 -7.80
C PHE A 284 -2.74 21.23 -8.70
N LEU A 285 -2.88 21.77 -9.91
CA LEU A 285 -3.99 21.44 -10.81
C LEU A 285 -3.42 21.12 -12.19
N ASP A 286 -3.81 19.98 -12.77
CA ASP A 286 -3.72 19.83 -14.21
C ASP A 286 -4.70 20.79 -14.92
N TYR A 287 -4.46 21.04 -16.20
CA TYR A 287 -5.29 21.92 -17.01
C TYR A 287 -6.34 21.17 -17.82
N ASP A 288 -5.92 20.32 -18.75
CA ASP A 288 -6.81 19.65 -19.71
C ASP A 288 -7.51 18.48 -19.01
N GLY A 289 -8.80 18.28 -19.22
CA GLY A 289 -9.59 17.26 -18.51
C GLY A 289 -9.81 17.51 -17.00
N THR A 290 -9.04 18.40 -16.37
CA THR A 290 -9.21 18.79 -14.96
C THR A 290 -9.91 20.15 -14.79
N LEU A 291 -9.35 21.23 -15.33
CA LEU A 291 -9.94 22.59 -15.23
C LEU A 291 -10.80 22.96 -16.44
N THR A 292 -10.58 22.29 -17.56
CA THR A 292 -11.37 22.43 -18.79
C THR A 292 -11.63 21.03 -19.34
N PRO A 293 -12.81 20.72 -19.89
CA PRO A 293 -13.07 19.41 -20.45
C PRO A 293 -12.12 19.10 -21.62
N ILE A 294 -11.87 17.81 -21.87
CA ILE A 294 -11.06 17.38 -23.01
C ILE A 294 -11.79 17.78 -24.30
N VAL A 295 -11.10 18.54 -25.16
CA VAL A 295 -11.61 19.03 -26.44
C VAL A 295 -10.79 18.50 -27.62
N GLU A 296 -11.41 18.42 -28.80
CA GLU A 296 -10.72 17.91 -30.01
C GLU A 296 -9.56 18.81 -30.46
N ARG A 297 -9.65 20.12 -30.21
CA ARG A 297 -8.68 21.12 -30.64
C ARG A 297 -8.07 21.80 -29.41
N PRO A 298 -6.73 21.75 -29.21
CA PRO A 298 -6.08 22.31 -28.03
C PRO A 298 -6.40 23.79 -27.76
N GLU A 299 -6.63 24.59 -28.79
CA GLU A 299 -6.97 26.02 -28.70
C GLU A 299 -8.38 26.31 -28.15
N ASP A 300 -9.27 25.30 -28.15
CA ASP A 300 -10.65 25.41 -27.69
C ASP A 300 -10.79 25.04 -26.19
N ALA A 301 -9.70 24.60 -25.55
CA ALA A 301 -9.62 24.21 -24.15
C ALA A 301 -9.63 25.44 -23.22
N ARG A 302 -10.68 26.27 -23.32
CA ARG A 302 -10.81 27.50 -22.53
C ARG A 302 -11.51 27.19 -21.21
N ILE A 303 -10.92 27.65 -20.11
CA ILE A 303 -11.55 27.61 -18.80
C ILE A 303 -12.82 28.48 -18.79
N THR A 304 -13.88 28.00 -18.13
CA THR A 304 -15.11 28.77 -17.95
C THR A 304 -14.87 29.94 -16.98
N GLU A 305 -15.66 31.02 -17.08
CA GLU A 305 -15.48 32.17 -16.17
C GLU A 305 -15.76 31.77 -14.70
N GLU A 306 -16.70 30.85 -14.47
CA GLU A 306 -17.01 30.33 -13.13
C GLU A 306 -15.82 29.58 -12.51
N MET A 307 -15.20 28.65 -13.25
CA MET A 307 -14.01 27.93 -12.79
C MET A 307 -12.84 28.91 -12.60
N ARG A 308 -12.64 29.82 -13.55
CA ARG A 308 -11.60 30.85 -13.47
C ARG A 308 -11.73 31.69 -12.21
N GLN A 309 -12.95 32.11 -11.88
CA GLN A 309 -13.22 32.86 -10.66
C GLN A 309 -12.98 32.03 -9.40
N THR A 310 -13.41 30.76 -9.39
CA THR A 310 -13.16 29.82 -8.28
C THR A 310 -11.66 29.68 -7.99
N VAL A 311 -10.84 29.49 -9.03
CA VAL A 311 -9.38 29.37 -8.89
C VAL A 311 -8.76 30.69 -8.40
N ARG A 312 -9.23 31.85 -8.89
CA ARG A 312 -8.77 33.16 -8.40
C ARG A 312 -9.09 33.37 -6.92
N ASP A 313 -10.28 32.98 -6.47
CA ASP A 313 -10.69 33.13 -5.09
C ASP A 313 -9.88 32.21 -4.17
N LEU A 314 -9.66 30.96 -4.58
CA LEU A 314 -8.77 30.04 -3.88
C LEU A 314 -7.32 30.54 -3.80
N ALA A 315 -6.82 31.18 -4.87
CA ALA A 315 -5.47 31.74 -4.93
C ALA A 315 -5.23 32.91 -3.96
N LYS A 316 -6.28 33.59 -3.49
CA LYS A 316 -6.17 34.61 -2.43
C LYS A 316 -5.91 33.99 -1.05
N LEU A 317 -6.31 32.73 -0.87
CA LEU A 317 -6.32 32.04 0.42
C LEU A 317 -5.13 31.09 0.58
N CYS A 318 -4.64 30.52 -0.53
CA CYS A 318 -3.54 29.56 -0.51
C CYS A 318 -2.70 29.61 -1.79
N THR A 319 -1.59 28.87 -1.79
CA THR A 319 -0.76 28.75 -3.01
C THR A 319 -1.47 27.85 -4.02
N VAL A 320 -1.67 28.35 -5.23
CA VAL A 320 -2.25 27.60 -6.35
C VAL A 320 -1.27 27.56 -7.52
N ALA A 321 -1.11 26.39 -8.15
CA ALA A 321 -0.28 26.19 -9.32
C ALA A 321 -0.99 25.33 -10.38
N ILE A 322 -0.89 25.71 -11.64
CA ILE A 322 -1.28 24.85 -12.77
C ILE A 322 -0.03 24.14 -13.31
N VAL A 323 -0.08 22.81 -13.39
CA VAL A 323 0.98 21.96 -13.95
C VAL A 323 0.45 21.32 -15.22
N SER A 324 1.06 21.60 -16.38
CA SER A 324 0.54 21.13 -17.67
C SER A 324 1.67 20.71 -18.62
N GLY A 325 1.34 19.79 -19.52
CA GLY A 325 2.20 19.45 -20.66
C GLY A 325 2.30 20.56 -21.71
N ARG A 326 1.36 21.52 -21.72
CA ARG A 326 1.32 22.64 -22.67
C ARG A 326 2.49 23.60 -22.51
N ASP A 327 2.80 24.37 -23.55
CA ASP A 327 3.73 25.49 -23.41
C ASP A 327 3.24 26.48 -22.35
N LEU A 328 4.17 27.05 -21.59
CA LEU A 328 3.85 27.96 -20.49
C LEU A 328 3.02 29.17 -20.93
N GLN A 329 3.31 29.71 -22.11
CA GLN A 329 2.56 30.86 -22.64
C GLN A 329 1.14 30.46 -23.05
N ASP A 330 0.99 29.27 -23.62
CA ASP A 330 -0.29 28.73 -24.06
C ASP A 330 -1.24 28.50 -22.87
N VAL A 331 -0.81 27.71 -21.87
CA VAL A 331 -1.64 27.43 -20.69
C VAL A 331 -1.97 28.70 -19.92
N ARG A 332 -1.05 29.66 -19.83
CA ARG A 332 -1.30 30.95 -19.19
C ARG A 332 -2.31 31.79 -19.96
N HIS A 333 -2.24 31.80 -21.28
CA HIS A 333 -3.21 32.51 -22.13
C HIS A 333 -4.62 31.91 -22.03
N LEU A 334 -4.72 30.58 -22.05
CA LEU A 334 -5.98 29.86 -21.97
C LEU A 334 -6.64 29.98 -20.58
N ALA A 335 -5.83 29.85 -19.52
CA ALA A 335 -6.30 30.00 -18.15
C ALA A 335 -6.71 31.44 -17.82
N GLY A 336 -5.88 32.44 -18.18
CA GLY A 336 -6.17 33.85 -17.97
C GLY A 336 -6.23 34.27 -16.49
N ILE A 337 -5.33 33.71 -15.66
CA ILE A 337 -5.22 33.99 -14.21
C ILE A 337 -3.80 34.50 -13.94
N GLU A 338 -3.65 35.65 -13.27
CA GLU A 338 -2.32 36.25 -13.09
C GLU A 338 -1.67 35.95 -11.73
N ASP A 339 -2.49 35.56 -10.75
CA ASP A 339 -2.10 35.44 -9.33
C ASP A 339 -1.70 34.02 -8.91
N ILE A 340 -1.41 33.13 -9.87
CA ILE A 340 -1.04 31.72 -9.62
C ILE A 340 0.30 31.35 -10.25
N TYR A 341 0.83 30.21 -9.84
CA TYR A 341 2.00 29.61 -10.47
C TYR A 341 1.58 28.78 -11.69
N TYR A 342 2.48 28.70 -12.67
CA TYR A 342 2.31 27.91 -13.87
C TYR A 342 3.57 27.12 -14.13
N ALA A 343 3.43 25.83 -14.37
CA ALA A 343 4.48 24.91 -14.80
C ALA A 343 4.07 24.31 -16.15
N GLY A 344 4.61 24.85 -17.24
CA GLY A 344 4.40 24.37 -18.60
C GLY A 344 5.50 23.41 -19.03
N SER A 345 5.26 22.72 -20.15
CA SER A 345 6.16 21.73 -20.75
C SER A 345 6.55 20.65 -19.72
N HIS A 346 5.58 20.08 -19.00
CA HIS A 346 5.81 19.13 -17.91
C HIS A 346 6.74 19.69 -16.80
N GLY A 347 6.73 21.01 -16.59
CA GLY A 347 7.54 21.69 -15.57
C GLY A 347 8.93 22.14 -15.99
N PHE A 348 9.30 22.05 -17.28
CA PHE A 348 10.54 22.66 -17.76
C PHE A 348 10.50 24.18 -17.75
N ASP A 349 9.31 24.79 -17.84
CA ASP A 349 9.16 26.24 -17.76
C ASP A 349 8.18 26.63 -16.65
N ILE A 350 8.65 27.40 -15.67
CA ILE A 350 7.85 27.78 -14.50
C ILE A 350 7.81 29.30 -14.34
N ALA A 351 6.60 29.83 -14.19
CA ALA A 351 6.37 31.23 -13.85
C ALA A 351 5.49 31.35 -12.60
N GLY A 352 5.81 32.33 -11.76
CA GLY A 352 4.99 32.70 -10.61
C GLY A 352 4.11 33.93 -10.84
N PRO A 353 3.34 34.32 -9.81
CA PRO A 353 2.50 35.51 -9.82
C PRO A 353 3.29 36.78 -10.17
N ALA A 354 2.64 37.72 -10.87
CA ALA A 354 3.26 38.94 -11.41
C ALA A 354 4.42 38.69 -12.41
N GLY A 355 4.47 37.51 -13.04
CA GLY A 355 5.45 37.18 -14.07
C GLY A 355 6.88 36.97 -13.54
N LYS A 356 7.05 36.72 -12.23
CA LYS A 356 8.33 36.29 -11.68
C LYS A 356 8.72 34.95 -12.31
N LYS A 357 9.68 34.96 -13.22
CA LYS A 357 10.23 33.73 -13.79
C LYS A 357 10.96 32.95 -12.69
N MET A 358 10.63 31.68 -12.55
CA MET A 358 11.37 30.75 -11.72
C MET A 358 12.03 29.76 -12.68
N GLU A 359 13.20 30.13 -13.19
CA GLU A 359 13.88 29.30 -14.19
C GLU A 359 14.40 28.02 -13.53
N TYR A 360 13.90 26.88 -14.00
CA TYR A 360 14.52 25.59 -13.69
C TYR A 360 15.85 25.51 -14.45
N GLN A 361 16.97 25.66 -13.73
CA GLN A 361 18.31 25.75 -14.31
C GLN A 361 18.67 24.57 -15.24
N SER A 362 18.09 23.39 -15.03
CA SER A 362 18.42 22.23 -15.87
C SER A 362 17.85 22.36 -17.29
N GLY A 363 16.67 22.96 -17.49
CA GLY A 363 16.07 23.08 -18.83
C GLY A 363 16.85 24.02 -19.74
N THR A 364 17.36 25.13 -19.19
CA THR A 364 18.13 26.13 -19.93
C THR A 364 19.44 25.59 -20.50
N ASP A 365 20.02 24.56 -19.87
CA ASP A 365 21.24 23.91 -20.35
C ASP A 365 21.06 23.16 -21.68
N TYR A 366 19.81 22.94 -22.12
CA TYR A 366 19.47 22.25 -23.37
C TYR A 366 18.98 23.21 -24.46
N LEU A 367 18.74 24.50 -24.14
CA LEU A 367 18.34 25.49 -25.15
C LEU A 367 19.35 25.58 -26.31
N PRO A 368 20.68 25.60 -26.08
CA PRO A 368 21.64 25.63 -27.19
C PRO A 368 21.58 24.39 -28.09
N ASP A 369 21.31 23.22 -27.49
CA ASP A 369 21.17 21.95 -28.20
C ASP A 369 19.89 21.94 -29.06
N LEU A 370 18.79 22.46 -28.52
CA LEU A 370 17.53 22.63 -29.25
C LEU A 370 17.66 23.68 -30.37
N ASP A 371 18.28 24.83 -30.13
CA ASP A 371 18.51 25.86 -31.16
C ASP A 371 19.38 25.33 -32.31
N ARG A 372 20.33 24.45 -32.00
CA ARG A 372 21.15 23.77 -33.00
C ARG A 372 20.32 22.76 -33.80
N ALA A 373 19.50 21.95 -33.12
CA ALA A 373 18.65 20.96 -33.75
C ALA A 373 17.61 21.62 -34.68
N GLU A 374 16.99 22.73 -34.25
CA GLU A 374 16.03 23.50 -35.03
C GLU A 374 16.63 23.97 -36.37
N LYS A 375 17.78 24.67 -36.31
CA LYS A 375 18.45 25.18 -37.51
C LYS A 375 18.83 24.08 -38.51
N GLU A 376 19.26 22.93 -37.99
CA GLU A 376 19.64 21.80 -38.84
C GLU A 376 18.39 21.11 -39.42
N LEU A 377 17.29 21.01 -38.66
CA LEU A 377 16.00 20.50 -39.14
C LEU A 377 15.42 21.39 -40.22
N GLU A 378 15.36 22.71 -40.00
CA GLU A 378 14.88 23.68 -41.00
C GLU A 378 15.64 23.54 -42.31
N LYS A 379 16.99 23.49 -42.24
CA LYS A 379 17.85 23.36 -43.41
C LYS A 379 17.66 22.04 -44.17
N ARG A 380 17.48 20.92 -43.46
CA ARG A 380 17.35 19.58 -44.08
C ARG A 380 15.97 19.33 -44.65
N LEU A 381 14.95 19.86 -43.99
CA LEU A 381 13.55 19.64 -44.34
C LEU A 381 13.02 20.71 -45.32
N GLU A 382 13.80 21.75 -45.64
CA GLU A 382 13.43 22.85 -46.55
C GLU A 382 12.94 22.36 -47.93
N CYS A 383 13.52 21.28 -48.46
CA CYS A 383 13.18 20.73 -49.78
C CYS A 383 11.99 19.75 -49.76
N LEU A 384 11.41 19.48 -48.59
CA LEU A 384 10.28 18.55 -48.44
C LEU A 384 8.96 19.32 -48.31
N ASP A 385 8.24 19.40 -49.43
CA ASP A 385 6.91 20.01 -49.46
C ASP A 385 5.96 19.37 -48.44
N GLY A 386 5.37 20.21 -47.59
CA GLY A 386 4.38 19.82 -46.59
C GLY A 386 4.92 19.53 -45.19
N VAL A 387 6.24 19.63 -44.96
CA VAL A 387 6.83 19.60 -43.62
C VAL A 387 6.70 20.97 -42.95
N GLN A 388 6.38 20.99 -41.66
CA GLN A 388 6.39 22.19 -40.83
C GLN A 388 7.20 21.93 -39.56
N VAL A 389 8.26 22.71 -39.35
CA VAL A 389 9.02 22.71 -38.10
C VAL A 389 8.46 23.83 -37.22
N GLU A 390 8.12 23.49 -35.98
CA GLU A 390 7.54 24.40 -35.00
C GLU A 390 8.40 24.38 -33.74
N ARG A 391 8.89 25.55 -33.35
CA ARG A 391 9.72 25.72 -32.16
C ARG A 391 8.89 26.08 -30.93
N LYS A 392 8.92 25.19 -29.95
CA LYS A 392 8.49 25.47 -28.56
C LYS A 392 9.74 25.78 -27.74
N LYS A 393 9.61 26.34 -26.54
CA LYS A 393 10.79 26.71 -25.73
C LYS A 393 11.71 25.51 -25.46
N PHE A 394 11.13 24.39 -25.00
CA PHE A 394 11.86 23.17 -24.64
C PHE A 394 11.56 21.97 -25.56
N ALA A 395 10.98 22.20 -26.73
CA ALA A 395 10.73 21.15 -27.71
C ALA A 395 10.76 21.68 -29.14
N ILE A 396 10.93 20.77 -30.10
CA ILE A 396 10.78 21.04 -31.53
C ILE A 396 9.79 20.03 -32.08
N ALA A 397 8.70 20.50 -32.67
CA ALA A 397 7.71 19.67 -33.32
C ALA A 397 7.91 19.71 -34.84
N VAL A 398 8.03 18.53 -35.46
CA VAL A 398 8.12 18.34 -36.90
C VAL A 398 6.84 17.70 -37.38
N HIS A 399 5.94 18.49 -37.96
CA HIS A 399 4.68 18.03 -38.51
C HIS A 399 4.89 17.61 -39.95
N PHE A 400 4.51 16.37 -40.28
CA PHE A 400 4.63 15.82 -41.64
C PHE A 400 3.30 15.29 -42.18
N ARG A 401 2.18 15.76 -41.60
CA ARG A 401 0.83 15.33 -42.00
C ARG A 401 0.50 15.59 -43.48
N ARG A 402 1.05 16.66 -44.04
CA ARG A 402 0.82 17.10 -45.43
C ARG A 402 1.87 16.58 -46.41
N VAL A 403 2.85 15.81 -45.93
CA VAL A 403 3.90 15.20 -46.75
C VAL A 403 3.34 13.97 -47.45
N ALA A 404 3.74 13.74 -48.69
CA ALA A 404 3.42 12.51 -49.43
C ALA A 404 3.94 11.27 -48.68
N GLU A 405 3.14 10.21 -48.61
CA GLU A 405 3.43 9.01 -47.81
C GLU A 405 4.76 8.36 -48.16
N GLU A 406 5.13 8.40 -49.45
CA GLU A 406 6.41 7.92 -49.99
C GLU A 406 7.64 8.63 -49.37
N LYS A 407 7.47 9.86 -48.88
CA LYS A 407 8.53 10.69 -48.29
C LYS A 407 8.53 10.69 -46.77
N HIS A 408 7.63 9.95 -46.10
CA HIS A 408 7.59 9.91 -44.62
C HIS A 408 8.87 9.32 -44.04
N LEU A 409 9.43 8.28 -44.68
CA LEU A 409 10.72 7.71 -44.29
C LEU A 409 11.86 8.71 -44.42
N GLU A 410 11.84 9.54 -45.47
CA GLU A 410 12.84 10.59 -45.69
C GLU A 410 12.78 11.66 -44.60
N VAL A 411 11.58 12.03 -44.12
CA VAL A 411 11.42 12.93 -42.96
C VAL A 411 12.02 12.31 -41.70
N GLU A 412 11.70 11.05 -41.41
CA GLU A 412 12.20 10.35 -40.22
C GLU A 412 13.73 10.22 -40.23
N GLU A 413 14.31 9.83 -41.36
CA GLU A 413 15.77 9.72 -41.52
C GLU A 413 16.47 11.06 -41.29
N ASN A 414 15.89 12.16 -41.79
CA ASN A 414 16.44 13.49 -41.55
C ASN A 414 16.37 13.89 -40.08
N VAL A 415 15.26 13.60 -39.40
CA VAL A 415 15.11 13.84 -37.96
C VAL A 415 16.13 13.04 -37.15
N ASP A 416 16.32 11.76 -37.47
CA ASP A 416 17.26 10.88 -36.77
C ASP A 416 18.72 11.30 -36.99
N GLN A 417 19.05 11.80 -38.18
CA GLN A 417 20.37 12.37 -38.46
C GLN A 417 20.67 13.64 -37.66
N VAL A 418 19.65 14.46 -37.37
CA VAL A 418 19.82 15.61 -36.47
C VAL A 418 19.98 15.13 -35.02
N LEU A 419 19.16 14.18 -34.59
CA LEU A 419 19.23 13.61 -33.24
C LEU A 419 20.60 12.98 -32.95
N ALA A 420 21.20 12.30 -33.93
CA ALA A 420 22.53 11.71 -33.81
C ALA A 420 23.64 12.74 -33.53
N GLN A 421 23.45 14.00 -33.92
CA GLN A 421 24.38 15.10 -33.65
C GLN A 421 24.14 15.78 -32.30
N VAL A 422 22.96 15.57 -31.70
CA VAL A 422 22.52 16.22 -30.46
C VAL A 422 22.03 15.16 -29.47
N LYS A 423 22.97 14.40 -28.91
CA LYS A 423 22.70 13.23 -28.03
C LYS A 423 21.96 13.56 -26.72
N ARG A 424 21.82 14.84 -26.38
CA ARG A 424 21.13 15.33 -25.17
C ARG A 424 19.62 15.52 -25.38
N LEU A 425 19.12 15.22 -26.58
CA LEU A 425 17.70 15.24 -26.91
C LEU A 425 17.22 13.82 -27.19
N ARG A 426 15.93 13.60 -27.00
CA ARG A 426 15.22 12.37 -27.38
C ARG A 426 14.11 12.68 -28.38
N LYS A 427 13.89 11.75 -29.31
CA LYS A 427 12.77 11.77 -30.26
C LYS A 427 11.58 11.04 -29.65
N THR A 428 10.41 11.67 -29.67
CA THR A 428 9.10 11.05 -29.40
C THR A 428 8.22 11.12 -30.64
N GLY A 429 7.43 10.09 -30.87
CA GLY A 429 6.56 9.98 -32.06
C GLY A 429 5.08 10.12 -31.72
N GLY A 430 4.34 10.79 -32.60
CA GLY A 430 2.88 10.88 -32.57
C GLY A 430 2.27 10.66 -33.95
N LYS A 431 0.94 10.77 -34.08
CA LYS A 431 0.23 10.62 -35.37
C LYS A 431 0.65 11.73 -36.36
N LYS A 432 1.61 11.41 -37.23
CA LYS A 432 2.18 12.28 -38.27
C LYS A 432 2.92 13.52 -37.72
N ILE A 433 3.58 13.36 -36.57
CA ILE A 433 4.41 14.37 -35.89
C ILE A 433 5.61 13.68 -35.20
N PHE A 434 6.79 14.30 -35.28
CA PHE A 434 7.95 13.96 -34.45
C PHE A 434 8.23 15.11 -33.49
N GLU A 435 8.48 14.82 -32.21
CA GLU A 435 8.88 15.82 -31.23
C GLU A 435 10.29 15.52 -30.72
N LEU A 436 11.17 16.52 -30.73
CA LEU A 436 12.48 16.47 -30.07
C LEU A 436 12.38 17.25 -28.76
N ARG A 437 12.76 16.62 -27.65
CA ARG A 437 12.75 17.21 -26.30
C ARG A 437 14.01 16.83 -25.53
N PRO A 438 14.40 17.58 -24.48
CA PRO A 438 15.51 17.19 -23.60
C PRO A 438 15.40 15.73 -23.15
N ASP A 439 16.52 15.01 -23.22
CA ASP A 439 16.62 13.62 -22.72
C ASP A 439 16.87 13.64 -21.21
N ILE A 440 15.85 14.12 -20.48
CA ILE A 440 15.83 14.13 -19.03
C ILE A 440 14.64 13.28 -18.60
N ASP A 441 14.87 12.50 -17.56
CA ASP A 441 13.82 11.87 -16.80
C ASP A 441 13.09 12.96 -16.00
N TRP A 442 12.15 13.66 -16.63
CA TRP A 442 11.39 14.77 -16.05
C TRP A 442 9.89 14.58 -16.36
N ASP A 443 9.09 14.54 -15.30
CA ASP A 443 7.65 14.24 -15.30
C ASP A 443 6.88 15.25 -14.43
N LYS A 444 5.54 15.16 -14.39
CA LYS A 444 4.70 16.08 -13.59
C LYS A 444 4.99 15.94 -12.08
N GLY A 445 5.46 14.78 -11.61
CA GLY A 445 5.86 14.57 -10.21
C GLY A 445 7.13 15.33 -9.84
N LYS A 446 8.14 15.32 -10.70
CA LYS A 446 9.36 16.12 -10.50
C LYS A 446 9.10 17.62 -10.60
N ALA A 447 8.18 18.03 -11.48
CA ALA A 447 7.70 19.41 -11.52
C ALA A 447 7.03 19.83 -10.20
N LEU A 448 6.19 18.96 -9.65
CA LEU A 448 5.53 19.17 -8.37
C LEU A 448 6.56 19.26 -7.22
N ASP A 449 7.49 18.31 -7.11
CA ASP A 449 8.49 18.32 -6.04
C ASP A 449 9.36 19.58 -6.09
N TYR A 450 9.76 20.01 -7.29
CA TYR A 450 10.47 21.27 -7.48
C TYR A 450 9.66 22.49 -7.00
N LEU A 451 8.38 22.57 -7.34
CA LEU A 451 7.50 23.64 -6.86
C LEU A 451 7.38 23.61 -5.34
N LEU A 452 7.23 22.43 -4.75
CA LEU A 452 7.13 22.27 -3.30
C LEU A 452 8.41 22.73 -2.58
N GLU A 453 9.58 22.41 -3.14
CA GLU A 453 10.87 22.83 -2.59
C GLU A 453 11.06 24.34 -2.73
N LYS A 454 10.91 24.89 -3.94
CA LYS A 454 11.21 26.30 -4.21
C LYS A 454 10.26 27.29 -3.56
N LEU A 455 9.01 26.88 -3.38
CA LEU A 455 8.02 27.70 -2.71
C LEU A 455 8.01 27.47 -1.18
N ASP A 456 8.95 26.67 -0.67
CA ASP A 456 9.10 26.36 0.75
C ASP A 456 7.82 25.75 1.35
N LEU A 457 7.18 24.88 0.56
CA LEU A 457 5.93 24.17 0.86
C LEU A 457 6.16 22.75 1.40
N ASN A 458 7.42 22.31 1.49
CA ASN A 458 7.81 21.01 2.08
C ASN A 458 7.75 20.97 3.63
N LYS A 459 6.92 21.82 4.25
CA LYS A 459 6.82 21.94 5.70
C LYS A 459 5.68 21.10 6.25
N ARG A 460 5.81 20.69 7.51
CA ARG A 460 4.80 19.88 8.22
C ARG A 460 3.45 20.58 8.40
N ASP A 461 3.44 21.91 8.38
CA ASP A 461 2.24 22.75 8.45
C ASP A 461 1.57 22.95 7.08
N VAL A 462 2.06 22.33 6.01
CA VAL A 462 1.46 22.41 4.67
C VAL A 462 0.82 21.06 4.30
N LEU A 463 -0.33 21.11 3.61
CA LEU A 463 -0.96 19.94 3.00
C LEU A 463 -1.12 20.17 1.49
N PRO A 464 -0.27 19.56 0.65
CA PRO A 464 -0.39 19.68 -0.79
C PRO A 464 -1.53 18.82 -1.36
N PHE A 465 -2.24 19.37 -2.33
CA PHE A 465 -3.26 18.71 -3.15
C PHE A 465 -2.80 18.66 -4.59
N TYR A 466 -3.01 17.54 -5.27
CA TYR A 466 -2.85 17.46 -6.72
C TYR A 466 -4.14 16.93 -7.35
N LEU A 467 -4.70 17.66 -8.31
CA LEU A 467 -5.85 17.24 -9.10
C LEU A 467 -5.40 17.01 -10.54
N GLY A 468 -5.71 15.86 -11.11
CA GLY A 468 -5.33 15.50 -12.47
C GLY A 468 -6.24 14.45 -13.10
N ASP A 469 -6.25 14.36 -14.42
CA ASP A 469 -7.17 13.51 -15.18
C ASP A 469 -6.45 12.49 -16.07
N ASP A 470 -5.11 12.41 -16.09
CA ASP A 470 -4.40 11.54 -17.03
C ASP A 470 -3.30 10.67 -16.39
N LEU A 471 -2.68 9.80 -17.21
CA LEU A 471 -1.59 8.94 -16.77
C LEU A 471 -0.34 9.71 -16.33
N THR A 472 -0.12 10.91 -16.87
CA THR A 472 1.05 11.72 -16.51
C THR A 472 0.89 12.38 -15.14
N ASP A 473 -0.35 12.55 -14.67
CA ASP A 473 -0.67 13.04 -13.33
C ASP A 473 -0.37 12.02 -12.23
N GLU A 474 -0.33 10.73 -12.56
CA GLU A 474 0.01 9.66 -11.63
C GLU A 474 1.42 9.81 -11.06
N ASP A 475 2.35 10.40 -11.84
CA ASP A 475 3.68 10.76 -11.35
C ASP A 475 3.61 11.75 -10.19
N ALA A 476 2.72 12.74 -10.30
CA ALA A 476 2.51 13.75 -9.26
C ALA A 476 1.74 13.21 -8.05
N MET A 477 0.75 12.35 -8.27
CA MET A 477 0.00 11.73 -7.18
C MET A 477 0.87 10.78 -6.36
N ARG A 478 1.73 10.00 -7.02
CA ARG A 478 2.74 9.15 -6.38
C ARG A 478 3.67 9.96 -5.48
N GLU A 479 4.13 11.11 -5.96
CA GLU A 479 5.00 12.01 -5.21
C GLU A 479 4.31 12.67 -3.98
N LEU A 480 2.97 12.71 -3.99
CA LEU A 480 2.17 13.19 -2.85
C LEU A 480 1.75 12.11 -1.86
N LYS A 481 1.91 10.82 -2.15
CA LYS A 481 1.28 9.73 -1.41
C LYS A 481 1.45 9.81 0.11
N GLU A 482 2.65 10.14 0.58
CA GLU A 482 2.99 10.18 2.01
C GLU A 482 2.76 11.55 2.67
N ARG A 483 2.60 12.63 1.89
CA ARG A 483 2.61 14.02 2.40
C ARG A 483 1.39 14.85 2.05
N GLY A 484 0.59 14.42 1.07
CA GLY A 484 -0.48 15.20 0.47
C GLY A 484 -1.76 14.39 0.21
N ILE A 485 -2.56 14.93 -0.71
CA ILE A 485 -3.81 14.34 -1.20
C ILE A 485 -3.81 14.42 -2.73
N GLY A 486 -3.68 13.28 -3.40
CA GLY A 486 -3.95 13.16 -4.83
C GLY A 486 -5.44 12.91 -5.08
N ILE A 487 -6.02 13.60 -6.06
CA ILE A 487 -7.42 13.46 -6.48
C ILE A 487 -7.42 13.27 -8.00
N THR A 488 -7.96 12.15 -8.48
CA THR A 488 -8.12 11.95 -9.93
C THR A 488 -9.48 12.49 -10.39
N VAL A 489 -9.52 13.10 -11.55
CA VAL A 489 -10.77 13.36 -12.29
C VAL A 489 -11.01 12.13 -13.15
N ARG A 490 -12.22 11.58 -13.08
CA ARG A 490 -12.58 10.38 -13.83
C ARG A 490 -12.79 10.73 -15.30
N ASP A 491 -12.36 9.81 -16.15
CA ASP A 491 -12.67 9.74 -17.56
C ASP A 491 -13.47 8.46 -17.85
N ASP A 492 -13.73 8.19 -19.13
CA ASP A 492 -14.46 6.99 -19.56
C ASP A 492 -13.65 5.68 -19.35
N GLU A 493 -12.37 5.76 -18.95
CA GLU A 493 -11.48 4.61 -18.79
C GLU A 493 -11.20 4.31 -17.30
N ASP A 494 -11.66 3.14 -16.84
CA ASP A 494 -11.26 2.66 -15.51
C ASP A 494 -9.79 2.23 -15.55
N ARG A 495 -8.93 3.00 -14.90
CA ARG A 495 -7.47 2.85 -14.95
C ARG A 495 -6.88 2.85 -13.55
N ARG A 496 -5.64 2.39 -13.45
CA ARG A 496 -4.94 2.36 -12.17
C ARG A 496 -4.57 3.77 -11.74
N THR A 497 -4.67 4.04 -10.44
CA THR A 497 -4.35 5.34 -9.89
C THR A 497 -3.73 5.28 -8.50
N GLN A 498 -2.88 6.27 -8.19
CA GLN A 498 -2.30 6.55 -6.88
C GLN A 498 -3.07 7.66 -6.14
N ALA A 499 -4.15 8.20 -6.73
CA ALA A 499 -5.04 9.13 -6.06
C ALA A 499 -5.71 8.48 -4.84
N ALA A 500 -6.01 9.31 -3.83
CA ALA A 500 -6.75 8.89 -2.64
C ALA A 500 -8.27 9.06 -2.81
N TYR A 501 -8.69 9.95 -3.73
CA TYR A 501 -10.09 10.26 -4.01
C TYR A 501 -10.30 10.49 -5.49
N ALA A 502 -11.55 10.41 -5.93
CA ALA A 502 -11.96 10.74 -7.29
C ALA A 502 -12.99 11.89 -7.33
N LEU A 503 -13.06 12.57 -8.46
CA LEU A 503 -14.13 13.48 -8.86
C LEU A 503 -14.66 13.02 -10.22
N GLU A 504 -15.97 13.10 -10.44
CA GLU A 504 -16.59 12.55 -11.65
C GLU A 504 -16.27 13.38 -12.91
N ASP A 505 -16.17 14.70 -12.78
CA ASP A 505 -15.94 15.60 -13.91
C ASP A 505 -15.39 16.98 -13.50
N THR A 506 -15.14 17.83 -14.51
CA THR A 506 -14.70 19.23 -14.31
C THR A 506 -15.69 20.09 -13.52
N CYS A 507 -16.99 19.75 -13.47
CA CYS A 507 -17.95 20.45 -12.62
C CYS A 507 -17.71 20.12 -11.14
N GLU A 508 -17.48 18.85 -10.82
CA GLU A 508 -17.14 18.43 -9.46
C GLU A 508 -15.80 19.02 -8.99
N VAL A 509 -14.81 19.15 -9.88
CA VAL A 509 -13.57 19.89 -9.61
C VAL A 509 -13.89 21.31 -9.14
N ARG A 510 -14.75 22.04 -9.85
CA ARG A 510 -15.14 23.40 -9.45
C ARG A 510 -15.80 23.42 -8.07
N ILE A 511 -16.74 22.50 -7.82
CA ILE A 511 -17.44 22.41 -6.53
C ILE A 511 -16.45 22.10 -5.40
N PHE A 512 -15.50 21.19 -5.63
CA PHE A 512 -14.48 20.84 -4.66
C PHE A 512 -13.59 22.04 -4.32
N LEU A 513 -13.10 22.76 -5.34
CA LEU A 513 -12.27 23.95 -5.15
C LEU A 513 -13.04 25.07 -4.44
N GLN A 514 -14.32 25.26 -4.75
CA GLN A 514 -15.16 26.23 -4.06
C GLN A 514 -15.35 25.86 -2.58
N LYS A 515 -15.69 24.61 -2.27
CA LYS A 515 -15.80 24.14 -0.87
C LYS A 515 -14.50 24.33 -0.11
N LEU A 516 -13.35 24.12 -0.76
CA LEU A 516 -12.05 24.35 -0.15
C LEU A 516 -11.81 25.84 0.11
N ALA A 517 -12.19 26.72 -0.81
CA ALA A 517 -12.11 28.17 -0.60
C ALA A 517 -13.00 28.61 0.57
N ASP A 518 -14.28 28.20 0.59
CA ASP A 518 -15.24 28.54 1.65
C ASP A 518 -14.72 28.13 3.04
N LEU A 519 -14.19 26.90 3.17
CA LEU A 519 -13.59 26.40 4.41
C LEU A 519 -12.41 27.25 4.89
N LEU A 520 -11.59 27.76 3.97
CA LEU A 520 -10.44 28.60 4.32
C LEU A 520 -10.85 30.02 4.71
N GLU A 521 -11.90 30.56 4.09
CA GLU A 521 -12.48 31.85 4.46
C GLU A 521 -13.08 31.81 5.88
N GLU A 522 -13.84 30.76 6.21
CA GLU A 522 -14.40 30.56 7.54
C GLU A 522 -13.30 30.52 8.61
N ARG A 523 -12.20 29.79 8.35
CA ARG A 523 -11.06 29.73 9.28
C ARG A 523 -10.32 31.05 9.44
N ALA A 524 -10.25 31.86 8.38
CA ALA A 524 -9.63 33.18 8.46
C ALA A 524 -10.46 34.12 9.35
N GLN A 525 -11.79 34.06 9.26
CA GLN A 525 -12.71 34.85 10.08
C GLN A 525 -12.72 34.42 11.56
N GLU A 526 -12.51 33.13 11.86
CA GLU A 526 -12.40 32.63 13.24
C GLU A 526 -11.05 32.98 13.93
N SER A 527 -10.06 33.40 13.15
CA SER A 527 -8.70 33.74 13.63
C SER A 527 -8.46 35.24 13.80
N GLU A 528 -9.38 36.09 13.34
CA GLU A 528 -9.45 37.54 13.60
C GLU A 528 -10.26 37.83 14.88
#